data_AF-A0A4V5NPU3-F1
#
_entry.id   AF-A0A4V5NPU3-F1
#
_cell.length_a   1.000
_cell.length_b   1.000
_cell.length_c   1.000
_cell.angle_alpha   90.00
_cell.angle_beta   90.00
_cell.angle_gamma   90.00
#
_symmetry.space_group_name_H-M   'P 1'
#
loop_
_entity.id
_entity.type
_entity.pdbx_description
1 polymer ?
#
loop_
_entity_poly.entity_id
_entity_poly.type
_entity_poly.pdbx_seq_one_letter_code
_entity_poly.pdbx_strand_id
1 'polypeptide(L)' 'MKYSLNTGENVRHRTRSQWGIGKITSVNSCGTVRVVFEGNKILSISKGINYLIKVDNQGNKI' A
#
# COMPACT_ATOMS: atom_id res chain seq x y z
N MET A 1 -2.37 18.59 2.02
CA MET A 1 -1.63 17.82 0.99
C MET A 1 -2.30 16.46 0.83
N LYS A 2 -2.85 16.17 -0.36
CA LYS A 2 -3.58 14.94 -0.66
C LYS A 2 -2.54 13.85 -0.96
N TYR A 3 -2.37 12.87 -0.06
CA TYR A 3 -1.51 11.71 -0.35
C TYR A 3 -2.20 10.85 -1.40
N SER A 4 -1.82 11.03 -2.66
CA SER A 4 -2.27 10.18 -3.77
C SER A 4 -1.40 8.94 -3.80
N LEU A 5 -1.95 7.80 -3.34
CA LEU A 5 -1.37 6.49 -3.59
C LEU A 5 -1.49 6.20 -5.08
N ASN A 6 -0.40 5.82 -5.74
CA ASN A 6 -0.37 5.52 -7.17
C ASN A 6 0.01 4.07 -7.42
N THR A 7 -0.37 3.57 -8.60
CA THR A 7 0.05 2.26 -9.07
C THR A 7 1.56 2.18 -9.21
N GLY A 8 2.14 1.05 -8.83
CA GLY A 8 3.58 0.80 -8.85
C GLY A 8 4.34 1.26 -7.61
N GLU A 9 3.71 2.00 -6.70
CA GLU A 9 4.36 2.45 -5.46
C GLU A 9 4.48 1.32 -4.43
N ASN A 10 5.55 1.38 -3.65
CA ASN A 10 5.78 0.51 -2.51
C ASN A 10 5.10 1.08 -1.28
N VAL A 11 4.35 0.23 -0.60
CA VAL A 11 3.55 0.56 0.57
C VAL A 11 3.70 -0.50 1.65
N ARG A 12 3.54 -0.08 2.90
CA ARG A 12 3.47 -0.96 4.04
C ARG A 12 2.19 -0.69 4.82
N HIS A 13 1.61 -1.75 5.38
CA HIS A 13 0.47 -1.61 6.26
C HIS A 13 0.91 -1.14 7.65
N ARG A 14 0.36 -0.01 8.14
CA ARG A 14 0.72 0.61 9.43
C ARG A 14 0.63 -0.39 10.58
N THR A 15 -0.50 -1.09 10.70
CA THR A 15 -0.80 -1.99 11.83
C THR A 15 -0.34 -3.44 11.62
N ARG A 16 0.02 -3.82 10.39
CA ARG A 16 0.30 -5.21 10.01
C ARG A 16 1.66 -5.29 9.33
N SER A 17 2.67 -4.84 10.06
CA SER A 17 4.08 -4.87 9.63
C SER A 17 4.55 -6.24 9.14
N GLN A 18 3.98 -7.32 9.67
CA GLN A 18 4.29 -8.70 9.30
C GLN A 18 3.96 -9.04 7.84
N TRP A 19 3.18 -8.20 7.14
CA TRP A 19 2.88 -8.41 5.72
C TRP A 19 4.02 -7.94 4.79
N GLY A 20 5.09 -7.35 5.35
CA GLY A 20 6.20 -6.86 4.56
C GLY A 20 5.85 -5.65 3.69
N ILE A 21 6.67 -5.44 2.66
CA ILE A 21 6.44 -4.38 1.67
C ILE A 21 5.49 -4.92 0.62
N GLY A 22 4.46 -4.16 0.30
CA GLY A 22 3.53 -4.46 -0.77
C GLY A 22 3.63 -3.45 -1.91
N LYS A 23 3.32 -3.88 -3.12
CA LYS A 23 3.28 -3.03 -4.30
C LYS A 23 1.84 -2.74 -4.71
N ILE A 24 1.51 -1.48 -4.91
CA ILE A 24 0.17 -1.09 -5.39
C ILE A 24 0.01 -1.54 -6.84
N THR A 25 -1.03 -2.32 -7.12
CA THR A 25 -1.35 -2.76 -8.48
C THR A 25 -2.50 -1.97 -9.09
N SER A 26 -3.42 -1.47 -8.27
CA SER A 26 -4.56 -0.69 -8.74
C SER A 26 -5.09 0.23 -7.65
N VAL A 27 -5.55 1.41 -8.05
CA VAL A 27 -6.18 2.40 -7.17
C VAL A 27 -7.52 2.78 -7.81
N ASN A 28 -8.61 2.51 -7.10
CA ASN A 28 -9.94 2.93 -7.52
C ASN A 28 -10.20 4.35 -7.04
N SER A 29 -11.01 5.09 -7.82
CA SER A 29 -11.46 6.45 -7.48
C SER A 29 -12.19 6.54 -6.13
N CYS A 30 -12.85 5.45 -5.70
CA CYS A 30 -13.50 5.33 -4.39
C CYS A 30 -12.52 5.18 -3.20
N GLY A 31 -11.20 5.23 -3.43
CA GLY A 31 -10.17 5.11 -2.39
C GLY A 31 -9.84 3.67 -1.98
N THR A 32 -10.32 2.68 -2.75
CA THR A 32 -9.92 1.28 -2.59
C THR A 32 -8.62 1.03 -3.33
N VAL A 33 -7.62 0.51 -2.62
CA VAL A 33 -6.28 0.24 -3.15
C VAL A 33 -6.06 -1.27 -3.16
N ARG A 34 -5.64 -1.82 -4.30
CA ARG A 34 -5.16 -3.20 -4.41
C ARG A 34 -3.66 -3.22 -4.27
N VAL A 35 -3.18 -4.01 -3.32
CA VAL A 35 -1.77 -4.16 -2.99
C VAL A 35 -1.41 -5.63 -3.03
N VAL A 36 -0.25 -5.95 -3.60
CA VAL A 36 0.33 -7.29 -3.56
C VAL A 36 1.48 -7.25 -2.57
N PHE A 37 1.33 -7.94 -1.44
CA PHE A 37 2.37 -8.06 -0.42
C PHE A 37 3.29 -9.25 -0.70
N GLU A 38 4.51 -9.21 -0.15
CA GLU A 38 5.43 -10.35 -0.18
C GLU A 38 4.75 -11.63 0.35
N GLY A 39 4.89 -12.72 -0.40
CA GLY A 39 4.10 -13.95 -0.21
C GLY A 39 2.85 -14.06 -1.08
N ASN A 40 2.76 -13.29 -2.19
CA ASN A 40 1.67 -13.32 -3.18
C ASN A 40 0.27 -13.06 -2.61
N LYS A 41 0.15 -12.41 -1.45
CA LYS A 41 -1.15 -12.00 -0.91
C LYS A 41 -1.62 -10.74 -1.61
N ILE A 42 -2.60 -10.92 -2.48
CA ILE A 42 -3.36 -9.83 -3.08
C ILE A 42 -4.39 -9.37 -2.05
N LEU A 43 -4.28 -8.13 -1.58
CA LEU A 43 -5.23 -7.53 -0.64
C LEU A 43 -5.89 -6.31 -1.26
N SER A 44 -7.21 -6.25 -1.15
CA SER A 44 -8.00 -5.08 -1.49
C SER A 44 -8.33 -4.33 -0.21
N ILE A 45 -7.74 -3.15 -0.04
CA ILE A 45 -7.87 -2.33 1.16
C ILE A 45 -8.76 -1.14 0.83
N SER A 46 -9.95 -1.10 1.42
CA SER A 46 -10.82 0.08 1.35
C SER A 46 -10.23 1.23 2.16
N LYS A 47 -10.32 2.45 1.64
CA LYS A 47 -9.68 3.64 2.23
C LYS A 47 -8.18 3.41 2.50
N GLY A 48 -7.48 2.83 1.52
CA GLY A 48 -6.08 2.43 1.64
C GLY A 48 -5.16 3.53 2.16
N ILE A 49 -5.46 4.80 1.83
CA ILE A 49 -4.74 5.99 2.32
C ILE A 49 -4.64 6.09 3.86
N ASN A 50 -5.56 5.50 4.60
CA ASN A 50 -5.59 5.60 6.06
C ASN A 50 -4.66 4.57 6.72
N TYR A 51 -4.45 3.44 6.06
CA TYR A 51 -3.76 2.26 6.62
C TYR A 51 -2.44 1.96 5.93
N LEU A 52 -2.28 2.38 4.68
CA LEU A 52 -1.07 2.20 3.89
C LEU A 52 -0.18 3.43 4.02
N ILE A 53 1.10 3.16 4.20
CA ILE A 53 2.15 4.17 4.27
C ILE A 53 3.06 3.90 3.08
N LYS A 54 3.37 4.95 2.31
CA LYS A 54 4.36 4.86 1.24
C LYS A 54 5.74 4.61 1.86
N VAL A 55 6.46 3.63 1.33
CA VAL A 55 7.79 3.25 1.80
C VAL A 55 8.77 3.14 0.64
N ASP A 56 10.05 3.33 0.92
CA ASP A 56 11.13 3.07 -0.03
C ASP A 56 11.40 1.56 -0.18
N ASN A 57 12.38 1.20 -1.01
CA ASN A 57 12.80 -0.20 -1.20
C ASN A 57 13.43 -0.83 0.05
N GLN A 58 13.75 -0.04 1.07
CA GLN A 58 14.33 -0.48 2.34
C GLN A 58 13.27 -0.56 3.45
N GLY A 59 12.02 -0.17 3.16
CA GLY A 59 10.91 -0.16 4.12
C GLY A 59 10.79 1.12 4.95
N ASN A 60 11.56 2.16 4.66
CA ASN A 60 11.48 3.45 5.34
C ASN A 60 10.33 4.28 4.78
N LYS A 61 9.60 4.96 5.66
CA LYS A 61 8.52 5.86 5.26
C LYS A 61 9.07 7.05 4.47
N ILE A 62 8.44 7.35 3.33
CA ILE A 62 8.69 8.52 2.47
C ILE A 62 7.49 9.47 2.44
#